data_AF-A0A014QV07-F1
#
_entry.id   AF-A0A014QV07-F1
#
_cell.length_a   1.000
_cell.length_b   1.000
_cell.length_c   1.000
_cell.angle_alpha   90.00
_cell.angle_beta   90.00
_cell.angle_gamma   90.00
#
_symmetry.space_group_name_H-M   'P 1'
#
loop_
_entity.id
_entity.type
_entity.pdbx_description
1 polymer ?
#
loop_
_entity_poly.entity_id
_entity_poly.type
_entity_poly.pdbx_seq_one_letter_code
_entity_poly.pdbx_strand_id
1 'polypeptide(L)'
;MDRMASTPGAEAKDELFKAAGHISFQRPTAIAYADEFLLRAPQPTAGITYQAMLACMSEGDQVDVWFGLRDADPSLGHDTLPSGEPVGHTWAILQSADGKQETTLWEVGRATPSVGDAHAARAFNAYREALARSQGLASPPAVPVDADKARVPPPQNGKPVMSHALSPANLYYASGRMWYFVDVGPPADDVTAPAHLSRPMRAFDALVLSSLMTLVNGTPPLVFALANTTATLGQMPAKYKRVAYEADETLERPPDTPLVVL
;
A
#
# COMPACT_ATOMS: atom_id res chain seq x y z
N MET A 1 20.07 -9.47 -8.14
CA MET A 1 19.96 -8.40 -9.15
C MET A 1 18.60 -8.52 -9.83
N ASP A 2 18.00 -7.38 -10.19
CA ASP A 2 16.77 -7.16 -11.00
C ASP A 2 15.38 -7.49 -10.45
N ARG A 3 14.93 -6.76 -9.41
CA ARG A 3 13.48 -6.64 -9.13
C ARG A 3 12.91 -5.22 -9.17
N MET A 4 13.75 -4.18 -9.17
CA MET A 4 13.29 -2.78 -9.29
C MET A 4 13.45 -2.20 -10.70
N ALA A 5 14.03 -2.94 -11.64
CA ALA A 5 14.27 -2.49 -13.01
C ALA A 5 13.06 -2.71 -13.94
N SER A 6 12.12 -3.59 -13.59
CA SER A 6 10.89 -3.86 -14.36
C SER A 6 9.66 -3.45 -13.57
N THR A 7 8.61 -2.97 -14.24
CA THR A 7 7.26 -2.85 -13.65
C THR A 7 6.65 -4.25 -13.45
N PRO A 8 5.75 -4.46 -12.46
CA PRO A 8 5.24 -5.80 -12.16
C PRO A 8 4.48 -6.49 -13.31
N GLY A 9 3.93 -5.72 -14.26
CA GLY A 9 3.44 -6.25 -15.53
C GLY A 9 2.06 -6.92 -15.45
N ALA A 10 1.72 -7.71 -16.48
CA ALA A 10 0.40 -8.34 -16.62
C ALA A 10 0.07 -9.33 -15.49
N GLU A 11 1.07 -10.00 -14.93
CA GLU A 11 0.90 -10.99 -13.86
C GLU A 11 0.18 -10.42 -12.63
N ALA A 12 0.48 -9.18 -12.25
CA ALA A 12 -0.17 -8.53 -11.11
C ALA A 12 -1.66 -8.26 -11.35
N LYS A 13 -2.03 -7.94 -12.60
CA LYS A 13 -3.45 -7.79 -12.98
C LYS A 13 -4.15 -9.14 -12.99
N ASP A 14 -3.52 -10.14 -13.59
CA ASP A 14 -4.09 -11.48 -13.70
C ASP A 14 -4.38 -12.10 -12.33
N GLU A 15 -3.50 -11.91 -11.34
CA GLU A 15 -3.73 -12.38 -9.97
C GLU A 15 -4.96 -11.72 -9.33
N LEU A 16 -5.14 -10.41 -9.50
CA LEU A 16 -6.31 -9.69 -8.98
C LEU A 16 -7.60 -10.08 -9.70
N PHE A 17 -7.56 -10.28 -11.02
CA PHE A 17 -8.73 -10.74 -11.78
C PHE A 17 -9.10 -12.19 -11.41
N LYS A 18 -8.11 -13.08 -11.22
CA LYS A 18 -8.35 -14.47 -10.78
C LYS A 18 -8.93 -14.55 -9.38
N ALA A 19 -8.61 -13.60 -8.51
CA ALA A 19 -9.19 -13.50 -7.17
C ALA A 19 -10.68 -13.11 -7.20
N ALA A 20 -11.22 -12.62 -8.33
CA ALA A 20 -12.63 -12.30 -8.50
C ALA A 20 -13.20 -11.39 -7.38
N GLY A 21 -12.39 -10.46 -6.88
CA GLY A 21 -12.77 -9.50 -5.84
C GLY A 21 -12.65 -10.01 -4.40
N HIS A 22 -12.06 -11.18 -4.17
CA HIS A 22 -11.91 -11.77 -2.83
C HIS A 22 -10.60 -12.54 -2.66
N ILE A 23 -9.89 -12.28 -1.56
CA ILE A 23 -8.69 -13.01 -1.14
C ILE A 23 -8.91 -13.49 0.29
N SER A 24 -8.62 -14.75 0.56
CA SER A 24 -8.64 -15.31 1.91
C SER A 24 -7.29 -15.92 2.26
N PHE A 25 -6.81 -15.72 3.48
CA PHE A 25 -5.60 -16.39 3.96
C PHE A 25 -5.66 -16.68 5.47
N GLN A 26 -4.78 -17.59 5.90
CA GLN A 26 -4.71 -18.08 7.28
C GLN A 26 -3.28 -17.96 7.83
N ARG A 27 -3.09 -18.34 9.09
CA ARG A 27 -1.81 -18.28 9.83
C ARG A 27 -0.56 -18.74 9.05
N PRO A 28 -0.56 -19.83 8.25
CA PRO A 28 0.63 -20.22 7.49
C PRO A 28 1.13 -19.12 6.53
N THR A 29 0.21 -18.30 6.01
CA THR A 29 0.55 -17.16 5.15
C THR A 29 1.26 -16.08 5.95
N ALA A 30 0.82 -15.80 7.19
CA ALA A 30 1.49 -14.84 8.07
C ALA A 30 2.96 -15.22 8.32
N ILE A 31 3.23 -16.51 8.55
CA ILE A 31 4.58 -17.03 8.75
C ILE A 31 5.42 -16.84 7.48
N ALA A 32 4.90 -17.26 6.31
CA ALA A 32 5.61 -17.11 5.04
C ALA A 32 5.89 -15.63 4.71
N TYR A 33 4.96 -14.73 5.03
CA TYR A 33 5.12 -13.30 4.80
C TYR A 33 6.10 -12.64 5.77
N ALA A 34 6.19 -13.12 7.02
CA ALA A 34 7.22 -12.69 7.96
C ALA A 34 8.62 -12.95 7.40
N ASP A 35 8.85 -14.17 6.88
CA ASP A 35 10.12 -14.55 6.28
C ASP A 35 10.43 -13.75 5.01
N GLU A 36 9.44 -13.60 4.13
CA GLU A 36 9.65 -13.01 2.81
C GLU A 36 9.71 -11.47 2.83
N PHE A 37 8.96 -10.82 3.71
CA PHE A 37 8.80 -9.36 3.68
C PHE A 37 9.39 -8.64 4.89
N LEU A 38 9.62 -9.32 6.02
CA LEU A 38 10.30 -8.71 7.17
C LEU A 38 11.79 -9.06 7.22
N LEU A 39 12.16 -10.34 7.10
CA LEU A 39 13.57 -10.75 7.17
C LEU A 39 14.36 -10.36 5.91
N ARG A 40 13.71 -10.33 4.76
CA ARG A 40 14.31 -9.96 3.46
C ARG A 40 14.02 -8.52 3.06
N ALA A 41 13.47 -7.70 3.95
CA ALA A 41 13.33 -6.27 3.75
C ALA A 41 14.71 -5.62 3.51
N PRO A 42 14.78 -4.48 2.80
CA PRO A 42 16.02 -3.69 2.70
C PRO A 42 16.62 -3.35 4.07
N GLN A 43 15.78 -3.17 5.09
CA GLN A 43 16.15 -3.08 6.49
C GLN A 43 15.45 -4.21 7.24
N PRO A 44 16.11 -5.36 7.47
CA PRO A 44 15.46 -6.51 8.07
C PRO A 44 14.86 -6.21 9.45
N THR A 45 13.58 -6.52 9.62
CA THR A 45 12.85 -6.33 10.88
C THR A 45 12.76 -7.64 11.65
N ALA A 46 13.90 -8.17 12.13
CA ALA A 46 13.97 -9.49 12.80
C ALA A 46 13.58 -9.48 14.30
N GLY A 47 13.13 -8.34 14.82
CA GLY A 47 12.83 -8.12 16.24
C GLY A 47 11.37 -8.39 16.62
N ILE A 48 10.82 -7.51 17.47
CA ILE A 48 9.46 -7.63 18.02
C ILE A 48 8.41 -7.75 16.91
N THR A 49 8.50 -6.97 15.83
CA THR A 49 7.56 -7.03 14.71
C THR A 49 7.50 -8.42 14.07
N TYR A 50 8.64 -9.08 13.87
CA TYR A 50 8.68 -10.43 13.31
C TYR A 50 8.03 -11.44 14.25
N GLN A 51 8.35 -11.39 15.54
CA GLN A 51 7.72 -12.28 16.53
C GLN A 51 6.21 -12.04 16.65
N ALA A 52 5.78 -10.78 16.61
CA ALA A 52 4.38 -10.40 16.60
C ALA A 52 3.68 -10.92 15.34
N MET A 53 4.32 -10.84 14.16
CA MET A 53 3.80 -11.39 12.91
C MET A 53 3.59 -12.91 13.00
N LEU A 54 4.52 -13.65 13.58
CA LEU A 54 4.39 -15.11 13.77
C LEU A 54 3.25 -15.49 14.72
N ALA A 55 2.79 -14.57 15.57
CA ALA A 55 1.78 -14.77 16.60
C ALA A 55 0.46 -14.04 16.33
N CYS A 56 0.35 -13.23 15.26
CA CYS A 56 -0.78 -12.32 15.04
C CYS A 56 -2.11 -13.01 14.70
N MET A 57 -2.08 -14.31 14.36
CA MET A 57 -3.26 -15.12 14.05
C MET A 57 -3.24 -16.43 14.84
N SER A 58 -4.38 -16.80 15.42
CA SER A 58 -4.57 -18.11 16.05
C SER A 58 -4.73 -19.21 14.99
N GLU A 59 -4.63 -20.46 15.42
CA GLU A 59 -4.98 -21.58 14.55
C GLU A 59 -6.48 -21.55 14.23
N GLY A 60 -6.82 -21.63 12.95
CA GLY A 60 -8.20 -21.54 12.46
C GLY A 60 -8.70 -20.12 12.15
N ASP A 61 -7.97 -19.07 12.55
CA ASP A 61 -8.31 -17.69 12.16
C ASP A 61 -8.13 -17.50 10.65
N GLN A 62 -9.01 -16.70 10.05
CA GLN A 62 -8.99 -16.36 8.64
C GLN A 62 -9.07 -14.84 8.46
N VAL A 63 -8.29 -14.31 7.53
CA VAL A 63 -8.47 -12.95 7.02
C VAL A 63 -9.05 -13.01 5.63
N ASP A 64 -10.11 -12.22 5.43
CA ASP A 64 -10.77 -12.01 4.16
C ASP A 64 -10.58 -10.57 3.70
N VAL A 65 -10.09 -10.40 2.48
CA VAL A 65 -9.94 -9.11 1.81
C VAL A 65 -10.86 -9.07 0.61
N TRP A 66 -11.81 -8.13 0.62
CA TRP A 66 -12.78 -7.93 -0.46
C TRP A 66 -12.45 -6.64 -1.21
N PHE A 67 -12.63 -6.63 -2.52
CA PHE A 67 -12.47 -5.43 -3.35
C PHE A 67 -13.41 -5.45 -4.55
N GLY A 68 -14.35 -4.51 -4.54
CA GLY A 68 -15.36 -4.35 -5.57
C GLY A 68 -15.29 -2.99 -6.25
N LEU A 69 -15.60 -2.97 -7.54
CA LEU A 69 -15.67 -1.77 -8.36
C LEU A 69 -16.97 -1.74 -9.15
N ARG A 70 -17.55 -0.55 -9.30
CA ARG A 70 -18.64 -0.27 -10.23
C ARG A 70 -18.52 1.15 -10.79
N ASP A 71 -19.16 1.38 -11.92
CA ASP A 71 -19.28 2.73 -12.47
C ASP A 71 -20.10 3.63 -11.54
N ALA A 72 -19.80 4.94 -11.60
CA ALA A 72 -20.57 5.94 -10.89
C ALA A 72 -21.96 6.04 -11.51
N ASP A 73 -22.98 5.96 -10.66
CA ASP A 73 -24.38 6.12 -11.04
C ASP A 73 -24.99 7.31 -10.28
N PRO A 74 -25.21 8.46 -10.95
CA PRO A 74 -25.83 9.64 -10.35
C PRO A 74 -27.23 9.38 -9.78
N SER A 75 -27.97 8.41 -10.32
CA SER A 75 -29.31 8.07 -9.81
C SER A 75 -29.28 7.42 -8.43
N LEU A 76 -28.13 6.83 -8.06
CA LEU A 76 -27.85 6.28 -6.73
C LEU A 76 -27.11 7.28 -5.83
N GLY A 77 -26.98 8.54 -6.26
CA GLY A 77 -26.27 9.58 -5.50
C GLY A 77 -24.75 9.52 -5.60
N HIS A 78 -24.20 8.81 -6.59
CA HIS A 78 -22.75 8.80 -6.82
C HIS A 78 -22.36 9.95 -7.76
N ASP A 79 -21.49 10.83 -7.27
CA ASP A 79 -20.94 11.89 -8.11
C ASP A 79 -20.11 11.28 -9.26
N THR A 80 -20.12 11.93 -10.41
CA THR A 80 -19.13 11.67 -11.46
C THR A 80 -17.96 12.62 -11.22
N LEU A 81 -16.76 12.09 -10.95
CA LEU A 81 -15.57 12.94 -10.81
C LEU A 81 -14.97 13.26 -12.18
N PRO A 82 -14.36 14.45 -12.33
CA PRO A 82 -13.56 14.76 -13.53
C PRO A 82 -12.43 13.76 -13.79
N SER A 83 -11.89 13.13 -12.74
CA SER A 83 -10.86 12.09 -12.82
C SER A 83 -11.34 10.78 -13.45
N GLY A 84 -12.66 10.61 -13.64
CA GLY A 84 -13.26 9.36 -14.09
C GLY A 84 -13.21 8.24 -13.04
N GLU A 85 -12.84 8.56 -11.79
CA GLU A 85 -12.65 7.54 -10.77
C GLU A 85 -13.99 6.81 -10.46
N PRO A 86 -14.03 5.47 -10.62
CA PRO A 86 -15.22 4.67 -10.36
C PRO A 86 -15.54 4.58 -8.85
N VAL A 87 -16.71 4.04 -8.51
CA VAL A 87 -17.09 3.80 -7.12
C VAL A 87 -16.66 2.40 -6.70
N GLY A 88 -15.88 2.30 -5.63
CA GLY A 88 -15.45 1.01 -5.10
C GLY A 88 -14.96 1.10 -3.67
N HIS A 89 -15.00 -0.04 -2.98
CA HIS A 89 -14.40 -0.23 -1.66
C HIS A 89 -13.55 -1.51 -1.64
N THR A 90 -12.39 -1.41 -1.01
CA THR A 90 -11.55 -2.52 -0.57
C THR A 90 -11.60 -2.56 0.96
N TRP A 91 -11.80 -3.72 1.56
CA TRP A 91 -11.75 -3.86 3.01
C TRP A 91 -11.23 -5.23 3.43
N ALA A 92 -10.62 -5.28 4.61
CA ALA A 92 -10.12 -6.51 5.21
C ALA A 92 -10.79 -6.79 6.55
N ILE A 93 -11.09 -8.05 6.79
CA ILE A 93 -11.78 -8.55 7.98
C ILE A 93 -11.01 -9.74 8.54
N LEU A 94 -10.80 -9.77 9.86
CA LEU A 94 -10.41 -10.97 10.59
C LEU A 94 -11.67 -11.68 11.09
N GLN A 95 -11.77 -12.97 10.77
CA GLN A 95 -12.75 -13.90 11.33
C GLN A 95 -12.03 -14.83 12.31
N SER A 96 -12.51 -14.89 13.55
CA SER A 96 -11.98 -15.82 14.55
C SER A 96 -12.32 -17.27 14.20
N ALA A 97 -11.44 -18.20 14.60
CA ALA A 97 -11.63 -19.63 14.40
C ALA A 97 -12.98 -20.18 14.94
N ASP A 98 -13.53 -19.55 15.98
CA ASP A 98 -14.81 -19.93 16.58
C ASP A 98 -16.03 -19.28 15.89
N GLY A 99 -15.80 -18.43 14.88
CA GLY A 99 -16.82 -17.71 14.11
C GLY A 99 -17.61 -16.67 14.90
N LYS A 100 -17.20 -16.36 16.15
CA LYS A 100 -17.94 -15.44 17.03
C LYS A 100 -17.48 -14.00 16.93
N GLN A 101 -16.27 -13.76 16.44
CA GLN A 101 -15.70 -12.44 16.32
C GLN A 101 -15.35 -12.13 14.87
N GLU A 102 -15.84 -10.98 14.42
CA GLU A 102 -15.50 -10.38 13.16
C GLU A 102 -14.94 -8.99 13.44
N THR A 103 -13.71 -8.73 13.01
CA THR A 103 -13.05 -7.44 13.22
C THR A 103 -12.62 -6.87 11.88
N THR A 104 -13.15 -5.69 11.53
CA THR A 104 -12.63 -4.93 10.38
C THR A 104 -11.23 -4.44 10.70
N LEU A 105 -10.26 -4.86 9.89
CA LEU A 105 -8.87 -4.44 10.00
C LEU A 105 -8.68 -3.06 9.39
N TRP A 106 -9.21 -2.87 8.18
CA TRP A 106 -9.11 -1.60 7.46
C TRP A 106 -10.07 -1.53 6.27
N GLU A 107 -10.35 -0.31 5.81
CA GLU A 107 -11.16 -0.02 4.62
C GLU A 107 -10.56 1.14 3.83
N VAL A 108 -10.70 1.07 2.50
CA VAL A 108 -10.43 2.19 1.59
C VAL A 108 -11.35 2.13 0.38
N GLY A 109 -11.93 3.27 0.04
CA GLY A 109 -12.70 3.47 -1.17
C GLY A 109 -12.56 4.90 -1.68
N ARG A 110 -13.28 5.20 -2.76
CA ARG A 110 -13.22 6.51 -3.42
C ARG A 110 -13.55 7.69 -2.47
N ALA A 111 -14.43 7.48 -1.49
CA ALA A 111 -14.82 8.50 -0.51
C ALA A 111 -13.94 8.54 0.74
N THR A 112 -12.91 7.70 0.81
CA THR A 112 -12.01 7.63 1.96
C THR A 112 -11.05 8.82 1.94
N PRO A 113 -10.84 9.53 3.06
CA PRO A 113 -9.89 10.63 3.08
C PRO A 113 -8.46 10.12 2.90
N SER A 114 -7.64 10.81 2.11
CA SER A 114 -6.23 10.46 1.94
C SER A 114 -5.37 11.02 3.07
N VAL A 115 -4.23 10.38 3.33
CA VAL A 115 -3.23 10.87 4.30
C VAL A 115 -2.60 12.21 3.88
N GLY A 116 -1.83 12.85 4.74
CA GLY A 116 -1.17 14.12 4.44
C GLY A 116 0.08 13.98 3.55
N ASP A 117 0.49 15.08 2.91
CA ASP A 117 1.64 15.11 1.98
C ASP A 117 2.97 14.71 2.64
N ALA A 118 3.12 14.92 3.95
CA ALA A 118 4.33 14.53 4.66
C ALA A 118 4.60 13.02 4.56
N HIS A 119 3.53 12.21 4.56
CA HIS A 119 3.62 10.75 4.41
C HIS A 119 4.10 10.34 3.02
N ALA A 120 3.71 11.08 1.98
CA ALA A 120 4.20 10.85 0.62
C ALA A 120 5.68 11.25 0.47
N ALA A 121 6.11 12.35 1.09
CA ALA A 121 7.52 12.75 1.13
C ALA A 121 8.38 11.72 1.85
N ARG A 122 7.91 11.24 3.01
CA ARG A 122 8.56 10.18 3.80
C ARG A 122 8.67 8.88 3.00
N ALA A 123 7.58 8.43 2.39
CA ALA A 123 7.56 7.24 1.53
C ALA A 123 8.53 7.36 0.35
N PHE A 124 8.55 8.52 -0.32
CA PHE A 124 9.44 8.78 -1.44
C PHE A 124 10.92 8.79 -1.03
N ASN A 125 11.25 9.40 0.11
CA ASN A 125 12.61 9.36 0.67
C ASN A 125 13.07 7.93 0.95
N ALA A 126 12.22 7.13 1.59
CA ALA A 126 12.54 5.74 1.90
C ALA A 126 12.70 4.89 0.62
N TYR A 127 11.90 5.13 -0.41
CA TYR A 127 12.08 4.50 -1.71
C TYR A 127 13.44 4.85 -2.35
N ARG A 128 13.80 6.13 -2.37
CA ARG A 128 15.08 6.58 -2.92
C ARG A 128 16.27 5.98 -2.18
N GLU A 129 16.15 5.88 -0.86
CA GLU A 129 17.18 5.22 -0.05
C GLU A 129 17.30 3.72 -0.37
N ALA A 130 16.17 3.01 -0.50
CA ALA A 130 16.15 1.60 -0.88
C ALA A 130 16.72 1.38 -2.29
N LEU A 131 16.38 2.26 -3.24
CA LEU A 131 16.90 2.22 -4.60
C LEU A 131 18.41 2.48 -4.63
N ALA A 132 18.90 3.49 -3.91
CA ALA A 132 20.33 3.80 -3.82
C ALA A 132 21.12 2.61 -3.29
N ARG A 133 20.63 2.01 -2.20
CA ARG A 133 21.22 0.79 -1.62
C ARG A 133 21.27 -0.36 -2.61
N SER A 134 20.19 -0.60 -3.36
CA SER A 134 20.15 -1.68 -4.36
C SER A 134 21.14 -1.47 -5.51
N GLN A 135 21.51 -0.22 -5.79
CA GLN A 135 22.44 0.16 -6.85
C GLN A 135 23.88 0.34 -6.33
N GLY A 136 24.12 0.15 -5.03
CA GLY A 136 25.42 0.42 -4.41
C GLY A 136 25.82 1.90 -4.43
N LEU A 137 24.84 2.80 -4.51
CA LEU A 137 25.05 4.25 -4.51
C LEU A 137 24.85 4.84 -3.11
N ALA A 138 25.43 6.02 -2.87
CA ALA A 138 25.15 6.79 -1.67
C ALA A 138 23.69 7.24 -1.64
N SER A 139 23.08 7.27 -0.45
CA SER A 139 21.72 7.76 -0.27
C SER A 139 21.62 9.22 -0.72
N PRO A 140 20.65 9.58 -1.57
CA PRO A 140 20.52 10.95 -2.02
C PRO A 140 20.01 11.85 -0.89
N PRO A 141 20.23 13.17 -0.98
CA PRO A 141 19.64 14.13 -0.04
C PRO A 141 18.12 13.96 0.01
N ALA A 142 17.57 13.90 1.22
CA ALA A 142 16.14 13.76 1.44
C ALA A 142 15.38 14.97 0.88
N VAL A 143 14.23 14.72 0.26
CA VAL A 143 13.27 15.80 0.00
C VAL A 143 12.68 16.26 1.34
N PRO A 144 12.37 17.56 1.50
CA PRO A 144 11.81 18.07 2.74
C PRO A 144 10.51 17.36 3.12
N VAL A 145 10.38 16.99 4.40
CA VAL A 145 9.15 16.48 5.00
C VAL A 145 8.54 17.62 5.83
N ASP A 146 7.38 18.09 5.40
CA ASP A 146 6.63 19.15 6.09
C ASP A 146 5.76 18.51 7.19
N ALA A 147 6.24 18.53 8.43
CA ALA A 147 5.55 17.91 9.56
C ALA A 147 4.16 18.51 9.83
N ASP A 148 3.93 19.78 9.46
CA ASP A 148 2.62 20.42 9.61
C ASP A 148 1.58 19.81 8.66
N LYS A 149 2.02 19.06 7.64
CA LYS A 149 1.19 18.31 6.69
C LYS A 149 1.16 16.81 6.98
N ALA A 150 1.46 16.38 8.21
CA ALA A 150 1.52 14.98 8.64
C ALA A 150 0.16 14.33 8.98
N ARG A 151 -0.96 14.92 8.54
CA ARG A 151 -2.30 14.48 8.94
C ARG A 151 -2.56 13.01 8.59
N VAL A 152 -2.96 12.22 9.58
CA VAL A 152 -3.57 10.90 9.38
C VAL A 152 -5.09 11.05 9.47
N PRO A 153 -5.87 10.51 8.52
CA PRO A 153 -7.33 10.54 8.59
C PRO A 153 -7.83 9.80 9.83
N PRO A 154 -8.85 10.33 10.54
CA PRO A 154 -9.52 9.55 11.56
C PRO A 154 -10.27 8.36 10.92
N PRO A 155 -10.62 7.33 11.70
CA PRO A 155 -11.50 6.25 11.25
C PRO A 155 -12.77 6.80 10.58
N GLN A 156 -13.18 6.21 9.45
CA GLN A 156 -14.39 6.55 8.73
C GLN A 156 -15.49 5.56 9.07
N ASN A 157 -16.65 6.03 9.56
CA ASN A 157 -17.75 5.17 10.02
C ASN A 157 -17.31 4.14 11.07
N GLY A 158 -16.37 4.52 11.95
CA GLY A 158 -15.83 3.63 12.99
C GLY A 158 -14.81 2.60 12.47
N LYS A 159 -14.44 2.63 11.18
CA LYS A 159 -13.51 1.69 10.57
C LYS A 159 -12.15 2.33 10.30
N PRO A 160 -11.03 1.63 10.58
CA PRO A 160 -9.71 2.13 10.26
C PRO A 160 -9.54 2.38 8.76
N VAL A 161 -8.86 3.48 8.41
CA VAL A 161 -8.67 3.92 7.03
C VAL A 161 -7.34 3.44 6.49
N MET A 162 -7.35 2.91 5.27
CA MET A 162 -6.16 2.49 4.52
C MET A 162 -5.81 3.49 3.42
N SER A 163 -4.56 3.43 2.95
CA SER A 163 -4.06 4.17 1.80
C SER A 163 -4.84 3.90 0.51
N HIS A 164 -5.01 4.95 -0.30
CA HIS A 164 -5.63 4.86 -1.63
C HIS A 164 -4.85 3.99 -2.60
N ALA A 165 -3.57 3.70 -2.34
CA ALA A 165 -2.83 2.70 -3.12
C ALA A 165 -3.61 1.37 -3.25
N LEU A 166 -4.35 0.98 -2.21
CA LEU A 166 -5.15 -0.25 -2.16
C LEU A 166 -6.63 -0.02 -2.53
N SER A 167 -7.01 1.15 -3.03
CA SER A 167 -8.37 1.40 -3.53
C SER A 167 -8.67 0.50 -4.74
N PRO A 168 -9.92 0.04 -4.93
CA PRO A 168 -10.24 -0.85 -6.05
C PRO A 168 -9.89 -0.26 -7.41
N ALA A 169 -10.02 1.06 -7.58
CA ALA A 169 -9.66 1.73 -8.83
C ALA A 169 -8.16 1.53 -9.15
N ASN A 170 -7.28 1.70 -8.16
CA ASN A 170 -5.86 1.45 -8.33
C ASN A 170 -5.54 -0.03 -8.52
N LEU A 171 -6.22 -0.92 -7.78
CA LEU A 171 -6.05 -2.38 -7.93
C LEU A 171 -6.41 -2.85 -9.34
N TYR A 172 -7.58 -2.49 -9.87
CA TYR A 172 -8.03 -2.96 -11.19
C TYR A 172 -7.32 -2.26 -12.35
N TYR A 173 -7.13 -0.94 -12.27
CA TYR A 173 -6.64 -0.19 -13.42
C TYR A 173 -5.13 0.00 -13.47
N ALA A 174 -4.46 0.07 -12.31
CA ALA A 174 -3.08 0.53 -12.20
C ALA A 174 -2.09 -0.51 -11.62
N SER A 175 -2.55 -1.58 -10.96
CA SER A 175 -1.67 -2.57 -10.31
C SER A 175 -0.54 -3.14 -11.17
N GLY A 176 -0.78 -3.36 -12.47
CA GLY A 176 0.24 -3.84 -13.41
C GLY A 176 1.34 -2.82 -13.76
N ARG A 177 1.18 -1.54 -13.37
CA ARG A 177 2.12 -0.44 -13.63
C ARG A 177 2.82 0.08 -12.38
N MET A 178 2.50 -0.46 -11.20
CA MET A 178 2.96 0.10 -9.92
C MET A 178 3.62 -0.95 -9.04
N TRP A 179 4.73 -0.56 -8.40
CA TRP A 179 5.28 -1.33 -7.29
C TRP A 179 4.70 -0.85 -5.97
N TYR A 180 4.31 -1.79 -5.13
CA TYR A 180 3.76 -1.53 -3.81
C TYR A 180 4.82 -1.71 -2.74
N PHE A 181 4.69 -0.90 -1.69
CA PHE A 181 5.53 -0.92 -0.51
C PHE A 181 4.65 -0.76 0.72
N VAL A 182 4.94 -1.55 1.76
CA VAL A 182 4.31 -1.45 3.07
C VAL A 182 5.37 -0.98 4.04
N ASP A 183 5.05 0.02 4.86
CA ASP A 183 5.87 0.37 6.02
C ASP A 183 5.68 -0.72 7.08
N VAL A 184 6.70 -1.56 7.24
CA VAL A 184 6.76 -2.66 8.20
C VAL A 184 7.39 -2.23 9.52
N GLY A 185 7.63 -0.93 9.70
CA GLY A 185 8.06 -0.35 10.95
C GLY A 185 6.94 -0.32 11.99
N PRO A 186 7.27 0.07 13.23
CA PRO A 186 6.24 0.48 14.18
C PRO A 186 5.42 1.64 13.60
N PRO A 187 4.15 1.81 14.02
CA PRO A 187 3.32 2.94 13.60
C PRO A 187 4.08 4.26 13.73
N ALA A 188 4.19 4.99 12.62
CA ALA A 188 4.93 6.22 12.57
C ALA A 188 4.08 7.37 13.12
N ASP A 189 4.12 7.55 14.44
CA ASP A 189 3.61 8.78 15.08
C ASP A 189 4.44 10.01 14.65
N ASP A 190 5.67 9.77 14.18
CA ASP A 190 6.62 10.77 13.70
C ASP A 190 6.94 10.58 12.21
N VAL A 191 6.47 11.52 11.37
CA VAL A 191 6.75 11.51 9.92
C VAL A 191 8.20 11.86 9.56
N THR A 192 8.99 12.35 10.52
CA THR A 192 10.41 12.65 10.32
C THR A 192 11.29 11.41 10.51
N ALA A 193 10.78 10.39 11.20
CA ALA A 193 11.45 9.10 11.31
C ALA A 193 11.47 8.37 9.95
N PRO A 194 12.58 7.70 9.58
CA PRO A 194 12.64 6.91 8.36
C PRO A 194 11.55 5.83 8.29
N ALA A 195 11.06 5.53 7.07
CA ALA A 195 10.16 4.40 6.87
C ALA A 195 10.94 3.08 6.74
N HIS A 196 10.40 2.02 7.35
CA HIS A 196 10.96 0.68 7.27
C HIS A 196 10.21 -0.06 6.17
N LEU A 197 10.67 0.07 4.94
CA LEU A 197 9.95 -0.50 3.82
C LEU A 197 10.12 -2.02 3.74
N SER A 198 9.04 -2.70 3.37
CA SER A 198 9.10 -4.01 2.74
C SER A 198 9.97 -3.96 1.48
N ARG A 199 10.34 -5.13 0.94
CA ARG A 199 10.80 -5.21 -0.45
C ARG A 199 9.66 -4.79 -1.42
N PRO A 200 9.97 -4.35 -2.66
CA PRO A 200 8.94 -4.11 -3.67
C PRO A 200 8.08 -5.35 -3.89
N MET A 201 6.77 -5.15 -3.97
CA MET A 201 5.80 -6.24 -4.12
C MET A 201 4.63 -5.89 -5.05
N ARG A 202 3.90 -6.91 -5.48
CA ARG A 202 2.69 -6.76 -6.30
C ARG A 202 1.51 -6.37 -5.42
N ALA A 203 0.45 -5.87 -6.06
CA ALA A 203 -0.76 -5.44 -5.35
C ALA A 203 -1.36 -6.54 -4.45
N PHE A 204 -1.37 -7.79 -4.93
CA PHE A 204 -1.86 -8.94 -4.17
C PHE A 204 -1.11 -9.10 -2.83
N ASP A 205 0.22 -9.11 -2.89
CA ASP A 205 1.06 -9.22 -1.70
C ASP A 205 0.86 -8.03 -0.75
N ALA A 206 0.64 -6.83 -1.30
CA ALA A 206 0.41 -5.64 -0.49
C ALA A 206 -0.90 -5.72 0.29
N LEU A 207 -1.98 -6.28 -0.28
CA LEU A 207 -3.25 -6.49 0.42
C LEU A 207 -3.07 -7.43 1.63
N VAL A 208 -2.35 -8.54 1.43
CA VAL A 208 -2.09 -9.53 2.48
C VAL A 208 -1.18 -8.94 3.57
N LEU A 209 -0.04 -8.37 3.18
CA LEU A 209 0.93 -7.83 4.14
C LEU A 209 0.35 -6.66 4.95
N SER A 210 -0.45 -5.79 4.34
CA SER A 210 -1.05 -4.65 5.04
C SER A 210 -2.04 -5.09 6.12
N SER A 211 -2.82 -6.14 5.82
CA SER A 211 -3.75 -6.75 6.77
C SER A 211 -3.02 -7.40 7.93
N LEU A 212 -1.95 -8.15 7.63
CA LEU A 212 -1.09 -8.76 8.64
C LEU A 212 -0.40 -7.71 9.52
N MET A 213 0.17 -6.65 8.93
CA MET A 213 0.78 -5.56 9.68
C MET A 213 -0.24 -4.80 10.53
N THR A 214 -1.51 -4.74 10.11
CA THR A 214 -2.59 -4.17 10.94
C THR A 214 -2.82 -5.01 12.19
N LEU A 215 -2.81 -6.35 12.07
CA LEU A 215 -2.90 -7.24 13.24
C LEU A 215 -1.69 -7.09 14.17
N VAL A 216 -0.49 -6.92 13.61
CA VAL A 216 0.75 -6.72 14.37
C VAL A 216 0.75 -5.39 15.12
N ASN A 217 0.35 -4.32 14.47
CA ASN A 217 0.48 -2.96 15.00
C ASN A 217 -0.78 -2.48 15.74
N GLY A 218 -1.92 -3.14 15.56
CA GLY A 218 -3.23 -2.66 16.00
C GLY A 218 -3.80 -1.52 15.14
N THR A 219 -3.03 -1.02 14.18
CA THR A 219 -3.43 0.06 13.26
C THR A 219 -2.92 -0.21 11.84
N PRO A 220 -3.63 0.26 10.80
CA PRO A 220 -3.19 0.19 9.41
C PRO A 220 -1.77 0.72 9.18
N PRO A 221 -0.87 -0.03 8.52
CA PRO A 221 0.41 0.53 8.09
C PRO A 221 0.23 1.56 6.98
N LEU A 222 1.25 2.40 6.77
CA LEU A 222 1.33 3.19 5.55
C LEU A 222 1.66 2.27 4.37
N VAL A 223 0.80 2.31 3.34
CA VAL A 223 1.02 1.58 2.08
C VAL A 223 1.13 2.61 0.98
N PHE A 224 2.12 2.52 0.11
CA PHE A 224 2.19 3.38 -1.07
C PHE A 224 2.56 2.58 -2.30
N ALA A 225 2.16 3.10 -3.45
CA ALA A 225 2.55 2.56 -4.73
C ALA A 225 3.35 3.59 -5.54
N LEU A 226 4.35 3.12 -6.27
CA LEU A 226 5.16 3.93 -7.17
C LEU A 226 4.88 3.56 -8.60
N ALA A 227 4.37 4.53 -9.36
CA ALA A 227 4.24 4.45 -10.81
C ALA A 227 5.42 5.20 -11.44
N ASN A 228 6.35 4.45 -12.03
CA ASN A 228 7.47 5.03 -12.77
C ASN A 228 7.05 5.38 -14.20
N THR A 229 7.72 6.35 -14.80
CA THR A 229 7.70 6.57 -16.25
C THR A 229 8.83 5.78 -16.89
N THR A 230 8.85 5.67 -18.21
CA THR A 230 9.99 5.09 -18.93
C THR A 230 11.30 5.82 -18.65
N ALA A 231 11.26 7.14 -18.42
CA ALA A 231 12.46 7.92 -18.13
C ALA A 231 12.94 7.77 -16.68
N THR A 232 12.05 7.48 -15.72
CA THR A 232 12.44 7.31 -14.31
C THR A 232 12.69 5.87 -13.92
N LEU A 233 12.35 4.90 -14.77
CA LEU A 233 12.51 3.48 -14.48
C LEU A 233 13.98 3.13 -14.25
N GLY A 234 14.28 2.58 -13.07
CA GLY A 234 15.63 2.22 -12.65
C GLY A 234 16.57 3.41 -12.41
N GLN A 235 16.09 4.65 -12.56
CA GLN A 235 16.87 5.86 -12.28
C GLN A 235 16.48 6.42 -10.91
N MET A 236 17.40 7.11 -10.25
CA MET A 236 17.10 7.81 -9.00
C MET A 236 16.23 9.04 -9.27
N PRO A 237 14.94 9.06 -8.89
CA PRO A 237 14.11 10.23 -9.15
C PRO A 237 14.49 11.37 -8.20
N ALA A 238 14.47 12.61 -8.70
CA ALA A 238 14.76 13.81 -7.91
C ALA A 238 13.51 14.41 -7.25
N LYS A 239 12.34 14.19 -7.84
CA LYS A 239 11.03 14.72 -7.44
C LYS A 239 9.97 13.66 -7.63
N TYR A 240 8.78 13.92 -7.13
CA TYR A 240 7.61 13.06 -7.27
C TYR A 240 6.34 13.91 -7.36
N LYS A 241 5.26 13.30 -7.84
CA LYS A 241 3.91 13.87 -7.73
C LYS A 241 3.05 12.90 -6.93
N ARG A 242 2.45 13.40 -5.86
CA ARG A 242 1.51 12.64 -5.05
C ARG A 242 0.14 12.62 -5.73
N VAL A 243 -0.51 11.45 -5.75
CA VAL A 243 -1.86 11.26 -6.31
C VAL A 243 -2.65 10.26 -5.46
N ALA A 244 -3.99 10.33 -5.49
CA ALA A 244 -4.84 9.28 -4.91
C ALA A 244 -5.13 8.16 -5.91
N TYR A 245 -5.30 8.49 -7.19
CA TYR A 245 -5.61 7.55 -8.27
C TYR A 245 -4.59 7.68 -9.39
N GLU A 246 -3.91 6.58 -9.75
CA GLU A 246 -2.84 6.61 -10.76
C GLU A 246 -3.35 6.90 -12.17
N ALA A 247 -4.54 6.40 -12.48
CA ALA A 247 -5.14 6.53 -13.81
C ALA A 247 -6.05 7.76 -13.93
N ASP A 248 -5.91 8.75 -13.04
CA ASP A 248 -6.55 10.06 -13.19
C ASP A 248 -5.95 10.81 -14.40
N GLU A 249 -6.70 10.82 -15.50
CA GLU A 249 -6.29 11.44 -16.77
C GLU A 249 -6.22 12.97 -16.71
N THR A 250 -6.78 13.60 -15.67
CA THR A 250 -6.70 15.07 -15.49
C THR A 250 -5.31 15.50 -15.01
N LEU A 251 -4.49 14.57 -14.55
CA LEU A 251 -3.18 14.85 -14.00
C LEU A 251 -2.14 15.01 -15.10
N GLU A 252 -1.56 16.19 -15.20
CA GLU A 252 -0.34 16.37 -15.97
C GLU A 252 0.82 15.58 -15.31
N ARG A 253 1.40 14.64 -16.05
CA ARG A 253 2.52 13.80 -15.59
C ARG A 253 3.78 14.13 -16.39
N PRO A 254 4.71 14.91 -15.82
CA PRO A 254 5.99 15.16 -16.47
C PRO A 254 6.75 13.86 -16.72
N PRO A 255 7.48 13.72 -17.85
CA PRO A 255 8.19 12.49 -18.19
C PRO A 255 9.20 12.03 -17.14
N ASP A 256 9.74 12.94 -16.34
CA ASP A 256 10.80 12.71 -15.34
C ASP A 256 10.27 12.59 -13.90
N THR A 257 8.95 12.50 -13.71
CA THR A 257 8.31 12.56 -12.40
C THR A 257 7.49 11.29 -12.14
N PRO A 258 7.94 10.39 -11.24
CA PRO A 258 7.12 9.25 -10.83
C PRO A 258 5.92 9.72 -10.00
N LEU A 259 4.87 8.91 -10.01
CA LEU A 259 3.72 9.11 -9.13
C LEU A 259 3.89 8.31 -7.84
N VAL A 260 3.61 8.96 -6.71
CA VAL A 260 3.44 8.30 -5.41
C VAL A 260 1.94 8.25 -5.13
N VAL A 261 1.38 7.05 -5.19
CA VAL A 261 -0.04 6.80 -4.95
C VAL A 261 -0.25 6.49 -3.48
N LEU A 262 -1.05 7.31 -2.79
CA LEU A 262 -1.21 7.29 -1.33
C LEU A 262 -2.53 7.89 -0.83
#